data_AF-A0A6G1RYC1-F1
#
_entry.id   AF-A0A6G1RYC1-F1
#
_cell.length_a   1.000
_cell.length_b   1.000
_cell.length_c   1.000
_cell.angle_alpha   90.00
_cell.angle_beta   90.00
_cell.angle_gamma   90.00
#
_symmetry.space_group_name_H-M   'P 1'
#
loop_
_entity.id
_entity.type
_entity.pdbx_description
1 polymer ?
#
loop_
_entity_poly.entity_id
_entity_poly.type
_entity_poly.pdbx_seq_one_letter_code
_entity_poly.pdbx_strand_id
1 'polypeptide(L)'
;FLLGLGKSQIYTWDGRQSDRWTKLDLKTELPRDTLLSVEIVHELKGEGKAQRKISAIHILDVLVLNGNDVRKQHFNQRIQLAEKFVKAVSKPSRPDMNPIRVKEVYRLEEMEKIFVRLEMKIIKSSGGIPRLSYTGRDDRHFVPTGLYIVRTVNDPWTMAYSKNSKRKFFFNKMTKQATYNLPSESIAPFHICHYSRLFWEWGEGVKVHDSQKRQDPEKLSKEDVLSFIQAHYP
;
A
#
# COMPACT_ATOMS: atom_id res chain seq x y z
N PHE A 1 -6.26 8.36 8.43
CA PHE A 1 -6.20 7.43 9.59
C PHE A 1 -7.59 6.93 9.92
N LEU A 2 -7.69 5.74 10.51
CA LEU A 2 -8.94 5.14 10.96
C LEU A 2 -8.83 4.67 12.41
N LEU A 3 -9.83 5.01 13.22
CA LEU A 3 -9.96 4.66 14.64
C LEU A 3 -11.20 3.79 14.84
N GLY A 4 -11.02 2.60 15.41
CA GLY A 4 -12.08 1.70 15.82
C GLY A 4 -12.30 1.74 17.33
N LEU A 5 -13.50 2.12 17.76
CA LEU A 5 -13.94 2.14 19.16
C LEU A 5 -14.83 0.92 19.52
N GLY A 6 -14.96 -0.03 18.59
CA GLY A 6 -15.77 -1.24 18.76
C GLY A 6 -17.02 -1.24 17.89
N LYS A 7 -17.33 -2.41 17.30
CA LYS A 7 -18.48 -2.61 16.40
C LYS A 7 -18.43 -1.57 15.27
N SER A 8 -19.55 -0.87 15.01
CA SER A 8 -19.69 0.15 13.97
C SER A 8 -19.22 1.55 14.39
N GLN A 9 -18.59 1.71 15.57
CA GLN A 9 -18.01 2.99 16.00
C GLN A 9 -16.63 3.15 15.36
N ILE A 10 -16.65 3.60 14.10
CA ILE A 10 -15.46 3.74 13.26
C ILE A 10 -15.37 5.19 12.81
N TYR A 11 -14.18 5.77 12.96
CA TYR A 11 -13.93 7.16 12.65
C TYR A 11 -12.70 7.31 11.78
N THR A 12 -12.70 8.32 10.92
CA THR A 12 -11.59 8.68 10.05
C THR A 12 -11.08 10.08 10.35
N TRP A 13 -9.79 10.30 10.11
CA TRP A 13 -9.15 11.59 10.24
C TRP A 13 -8.07 11.74 9.17
N ASP A 14 -8.05 12.88 8.48
CA ASP A 14 -7.24 13.09 7.27
C ASP A 14 -5.80 13.54 7.55
N GLY A 15 -5.43 13.72 8.83
CA GLY A 15 -4.05 14.02 9.20
C GLY A 15 -3.78 15.50 9.47
N ARG A 16 -4.73 16.40 9.23
CA ARG A 16 -4.54 17.84 9.46
C ARG A 16 -4.96 18.21 10.88
N GLN A 17 -4.19 19.07 11.53
CA GLN A 17 -4.43 19.48 12.92
C GLN A 17 -5.81 20.12 13.15
N SER A 18 -6.34 20.82 12.13
CA SER A 18 -7.68 21.42 12.15
C SER A 18 -8.81 20.41 12.05
N ASP A 19 -8.53 19.21 11.53
CA ASP A 19 -9.57 18.25 11.18
C ASP A 19 -10.02 17.49 12.41
N ARG A 20 -11.32 17.27 12.51
CA ARG A 20 -11.90 16.41 13.54
C ARG A 20 -12.03 14.99 13.04
N TRP A 21 -12.06 14.04 13.97
CA TRP A 21 -12.48 12.68 13.65
C TRP A 21 -13.93 12.68 13.18
N THR A 22 -14.18 12.13 12.00
CA THR A 22 -15.50 12.02 11.39
C THR A 22 -15.94 10.57 11.41
N LYS A 23 -17.23 10.32 11.67
CA LYS A 23 -17.74 8.95 11.66
C LYS A 23 -17.74 8.42 10.23
N LEU A 24 -17.18 7.23 10.03
CA LEU A 24 -17.16 6.55 8.74
C LEU A 24 -18.47 5.78 8.53
N ASP A 25 -19.21 6.16 7.50
CA ASP A 25 -20.48 5.51 7.12
C ASP A 25 -20.23 4.32 6.18
N LEU A 26 -19.64 3.26 6.72
CA LEU A 26 -19.52 1.96 6.05
C LEU A 26 -20.10 0.88 6.96
N LYS A 27 -20.78 -0.10 6.35
CA LYS A 27 -21.32 -1.27 7.04
C LYS A 27 -20.20 -2.24 7.36
N THR A 28 -19.40 -1.91 8.36
CA THR A 28 -18.28 -2.73 8.81
C THR A 28 -18.13 -2.64 10.32
N GLU A 29 -17.40 -3.60 10.89
CA GLU A 29 -17.19 -3.67 12.32
C GLU A 29 -15.71 -3.87 12.62
N LEU A 30 -15.20 -3.12 13.58
CA LEU A 30 -13.83 -3.25 14.06
C LEU A 30 -13.81 -3.43 15.56
N PRO A 31 -12.84 -4.19 16.10
CA PRO A 31 -12.57 -4.22 17.53
C PRO A 31 -12.28 -2.81 18.07
N ARG A 32 -12.53 -2.63 19.37
CA ARG A 32 -12.12 -1.43 20.09
C ARG A 32 -10.60 -1.29 20.12
N ASP A 33 -10.14 -0.09 20.46
CA ASP A 33 -8.72 0.23 20.65
C ASP A 33 -7.87 -0.13 19.42
N THR A 34 -8.39 0.17 18.23
CA THR A 34 -7.76 -0.12 16.94
C THR A 34 -7.43 1.20 16.23
N LEU A 35 -6.18 1.39 15.82
CA LEU A 35 -5.71 2.56 15.05
C LEU A 35 -4.93 2.11 13.82
N LEU A 36 -5.44 2.46 12.64
CA LEU A 36 -4.93 2.02 11.35
C LEU A 36 -4.58 3.22 10.44
N SER A 37 -3.55 3.06 9.61
CA SER A 37 -3.35 3.90 8.43
C SER A 37 -4.05 3.25 7.26
N VAL A 38 -5.07 3.91 6.71
CA VAL A 38 -5.95 3.33 5.67
C VAL A 38 -6.21 4.34 4.56
N GLU A 39 -6.72 3.83 3.45
CA GLU A 39 -7.44 4.58 2.43
C GLU A 39 -8.82 3.93 2.19
N ILE A 40 -9.81 4.73 1.81
CA ILE A 40 -11.13 4.23 1.40
C ILE A 40 -11.13 4.13 -0.12
N VAL A 41 -11.29 2.91 -0.62
CA VAL A 41 -11.18 2.58 -2.05
C VAL A 41 -12.52 2.16 -2.59
N HIS A 42 -12.82 2.59 -3.81
CA HIS A 42 -13.96 2.06 -4.55
C HIS A 42 -13.53 0.85 -5.37
N GLU A 43 -13.99 -0.32 -4.95
CA GLU A 43 -13.81 -1.56 -5.68
C GLU A 43 -14.93 -1.76 -6.68
N LEU A 44 -14.55 -2.26 -7.85
CA LEU A 44 -15.39 -2.42 -9.01
C LEU A 44 -15.41 -3.89 -9.40
N LYS A 45 -16.60 -4.41 -9.75
CA LYS A 45 -16.77 -5.75 -10.32
C LYS A 45 -17.51 -5.66 -11.64
N GLY A 46 -16.97 -6.32 -12.67
CA GLY A 46 -17.46 -6.20 -14.05
C GLY A 46 -17.11 -4.84 -14.69
N GLU A 47 -17.59 -4.63 -15.91
CA GLU A 47 -17.27 -3.45 -16.73
C GLU A 47 -18.54 -2.84 -17.36
N GLY A 48 -18.43 -1.59 -17.81
CA GLY A 48 -19.51 -0.89 -18.51
C GLY A 48 -20.77 -0.66 -17.66
N LYS A 49 -21.95 -0.77 -18.28
CA LYS A 49 -23.24 -0.42 -17.64
C LYS A 49 -23.60 -1.31 -16.45
N ALA A 50 -23.19 -2.58 -16.46
CA ALA A 50 -23.47 -3.57 -15.42
C ALA A 50 -22.45 -3.58 -14.26
N GLN A 51 -21.44 -2.72 -14.30
CA GLN A 51 -20.41 -2.63 -13.27
C GLN A 51 -21.02 -2.30 -11.90
N ARG A 52 -20.62 -3.09 -10.89
CA ARG A 52 -20.99 -2.88 -9.49
C ARG A 52 -19.85 -2.17 -8.77
N LYS A 53 -20.20 -1.26 -7.87
CA LYS A 53 -19.26 -0.46 -7.07
C LYS A 53 -19.51 -0.69 -5.59
N ILE A 54 -18.44 -0.89 -4.81
CA ILE A 54 -18.49 -1.04 -3.36
C ILE A 54 -17.31 -0.32 -2.72
N SER A 55 -17.56 0.42 -1.65
CA SER A 55 -16.49 1.05 -0.87
C SER A 55 -15.84 0.01 0.05
N ALA A 56 -14.51 0.04 0.12
CA ALA A 56 -13.67 -0.87 0.87
C ALA A 56 -12.66 -0.09 1.70
N ILE A 57 -12.29 -0.61 2.86
CA ILE A 57 -11.18 -0.08 3.66
C ILE A 57 -9.91 -0.83 3.25
N HIS A 58 -8.91 -0.13 2.73
CA HIS A 58 -7.61 -0.71 2.41
C HIS A 58 -6.59 -0.22 3.44
N ILE A 59 -6.05 -1.14 4.23
CA ILE A 59 -5.01 -0.88 5.22
C ILE A 59 -3.67 -0.73 4.51
N LEU A 60 -3.02 0.39 4.78
CA LEU A 60 -1.66 0.71 4.33
C LEU A 60 -0.61 0.34 5.38
N ASP A 61 -0.92 0.52 6.67
CA ASP A 61 -0.06 0.17 7.81
C ASP A 61 -0.90 0.16 9.10
N VAL A 62 -0.35 -0.38 10.19
CA VAL A 62 -1.03 -0.52 11.49
C VAL A 62 -0.26 0.14 12.61
N LEU A 63 -0.98 0.81 13.52
CA LEU A 63 -0.39 1.50 14.66
C LEU A 63 -0.74 0.80 15.97
N VAL A 64 -2.03 0.51 16.17
CA VAL A 64 -2.55 -0.14 17.38
C VAL A 64 -3.60 -1.18 16.98
N LEU A 65 -3.51 -2.38 17.54
CA LEU A 65 -4.49 -3.45 17.33
C LEU A 65 -4.97 -3.97 18.69
N ASN A 66 -6.26 -3.79 18.98
CA ASN A 66 -6.90 -4.20 20.24
C ASN A 66 -6.11 -3.74 21.49
N GLY A 67 -5.66 -2.48 21.49
CA GLY A 67 -4.87 -1.89 22.58
C GLY A 67 -3.37 -2.18 22.53
N ASN A 68 -2.90 -3.07 21.65
CA ASN A 68 -1.47 -3.36 21.50
C ASN A 68 -0.82 -2.38 20.51
N ASP A 69 0.13 -1.58 20.99
CA ASP A 69 0.93 -0.68 20.17
C ASP A 69 2.02 -1.46 19.41
N VAL A 70 1.98 -1.38 18.08
CA VAL A 70 2.91 -2.08 17.19
C VAL A 70 3.77 -1.12 16.37
N ARG A 71 3.71 0.19 16.63
CA ARG A 71 4.38 1.24 15.84
C ARG A 71 5.90 1.08 15.77
N LYS A 72 6.52 0.45 16.77
CA LYS A 72 7.97 0.21 16.84
C LYS A 72 8.43 -1.07 16.13
N GLN A 73 7.50 -1.95 15.74
CA GLN A 73 7.84 -3.19 15.05
C GLN A 73 8.26 -2.91 13.60
N HIS A 74 9.00 -3.82 12.98
CA HIS A 74 9.39 -3.71 11.58
C HIS A 74 8.16 -3.66 10.66
N PHE A 75 8.24 -2.92 9.56
CA PHE A 75 7.14 -2.74 8.60
C PHE A 75 6.47 -4.07 8.19
N ASN A 76 7.26 -5.06 7.76
CA ASN A 76 6.73 -6.39 7.38
C ASN A 76 5.96 -7.07 8.52
N GLN A 77 6.41 -6.90 9.77
CA GLN A 77 5.71 -7.47 10.93
C GLN A 77 4.35 -6.77 11.13
N ARG A 78 4.31 -5.44 11.00
CA ARG A 78 3.06 -4.66 11.05
C ARG A 78 2.08 -5.11 9.96
N ILE A 79 2.55 -5.31 8.73
CA ILE A 79 1.73 -5.81 7.62
C ILE A 79 1.21 -7.24 7.89
N GLN A 80 2.04 -8.16 8.38
CA GLN A 80 1.60 -9.51 8.75
C GLN A 80 0.55 -9.50 9.87
N LEU A 81 0.69 -8.59 10.84
CA LEU A 81 -0.33 -8.39 11.88
C LEU A 81 -1.62 -7.83 11.30
N ALA A 82 -1.53 -6.91 10.32
CA ALA A 82 -2.69 -6.41 9.58
C ALA A 82 -3.42 -7.51 8.84
N GLU A 83 -2.71 -8.44 8.20
CA GLU A 83 -3.31 -9.57 7.49
C GLU A 83 -4.05 -10.51 8.45
N LYS A 84 -3.43 -10.82 9.59
CA LYS A 84 -4.07 -11.60 10.67
C LYS A 84 -5.31 -10.90 11.21
N PHE A 85 -5.22 -9.58 11.41
CA PHE A 85 -6.34 -8.76 11.86
C PHE A 85 -7.49 -8.79 10.86
N VAL A 86 -7.23 -8.56 9.57
CA VAL A 86 -8.24 -8.62 8.50
C VAL A 86 -8.91 -9.99 8.46
N LYS A 87 -8.14 -11.07 8.56
CA LYS A 87 -8.70 -12.44 8.61
C LYS A 87 -9.64 -12.63 9.80
N ALA A 88 -9.33 -12.04 10.95
CA ALA A 88 -10.14 -12.16 12.16
C ALA A 88 -11.44 -11.33 12.12
N VAL A 89 -11.42 -10.16 11.48
CA VAL A 89 -12.60 -9.26 11.41
C VAL A 89 -13.47 -9.49 10.18
N SER A 90 -12.96 -10.20 9.17
CA SER A 90 -13.69 -10.50 7.94
C SER A 90 -14.86 -11.44 8.21
N LYS A 91 -16.04 -11.09 7.68
CA LYS A 91 -17.27 -11.89 7.79
C LYS A 91 -17.73 -12.34 6.40
N PRO A 92 -17.14 -13.39 5.81
CA PRO A 92 -17.43 -13.81 4.43
C PRO A 92 -18.89 -14.24 4.20
N SER A 93 -19.59 -14.65 5.26
CA SER A 93 -21.03 -14.98 5.22
C SER A 93 -21.95 -13.75 5.21
N ARG A 94 -21.39 -12.53 5.30
CA ARG A 94 -22.13 -11.27 5.33
C ARG A 94 -21.78 -10.41 4.11
N PRO A 95 -22.35 -10.71 2.93
CA PRO A 95 -22.04 -10.02 1.68
C PRO A 95 -22.50 -8.55 1.68
N ASP A 96 -23.35 -8.18 2.64
CA ASP A 96 -23.83 -6.81 2.86
C ASP A 96 -22.78 -5.91 3.52
N MET A 97 -21.72 -6.48 4.12
CA MET A 97 -20.69 -5.70 4.80
C MET A 97 -19.63 -5.17 3.82
N ASN A 98 -19.16 -3.95 4.09
CA ASN A 98 -18.04 -3.36 3.38
C ASN A 98 -16.74 -4.10 3.73
N PRO A 99 -15.95 -4.51 2.73
CA PRO A 99 -14.75 -5.28 2.97
C PRO A 99 -13.63 -4.42 3.58
N ILE A 100 -12.79 -5.06 4.37
CA ILE A 100 -11.51 -4.53 4.82
C ILE A 100 -10.40 -5.43 4.27
N ARG A 101 -9.33 -4.82 3.77
CA ARG A 101 -8.22 -5.51 3.09
C ARG A 101 -6.90 -4.90 3.51
N VAL A 102 -5.82 -5.65 3.38
CA VAL A 102 -4.47 -5.10 3.43
C VAL A 102 -4.03 -4.84 2.00
N LYS A 103 -3.45 -3.67 1.73
CA LYS A 103 -2.82 -3.44 0.42
C LYS A 103 -1.68 -4.41 0.21
N GLU A 104 -1.58 -4.93 -1.01
CA GLU A 104 -0.47 -5.81 -1.34
C GLU A 104 0.85 -5.02 -1.31
N VAL A 105 1.83 -5.63 -0.64
CA VAL A 105 3.17 -5.09 -0.51
C VAL A 105 4.10 -5.95 -1.34
N TYR A 106 4.95 -5.28 -2.12
CA TYR A 106 5.96 -5.91 -2.94
C TYR A 106 7.34 -5.45 -2.49
N ARG A 107 8.31 -6.35 -2.60
CA ARG A 107 9.72 -5.94 -2.54
C ARG A 107 10.01 -5.07 -3.75
N LEU A 108 10.86 -4.05 -3.59
CA LEU A 108 11.21 -3.14 -4.68
C LEU A 108 11.79 -3.88 -5.88
N GLU A 109 12.58 -4.93 -5.64
CA GLU A 109 13.16 -5.78 -6.68
C GLU A 109 12.12 -6.56 -7.49
N GLU A 110 10.90 -6.72 -6.98
CA GLU A 110 9.81 -7.46 -7.61
C GLU A 110 8.69 -6.55 -8.10
N MET A 111 8.98 -5.25 -8.27
CA MET A 111 8.01 -4.22 -8.65
C MET A 111 7.29 -4.53 -9.97
N GLU A 112 7.95 -5.26 -10.87
CA GLU A 112 7.37 -5.77 -12.12
C GLU A 112 6.04 -6.52 -11.92
N LYS A 113 5.89 -7.26 -10.81
CA LYS A 113 4.69 -8.04 -10.48
C LYS A 113 3.46 -7.16 -10.29
N ILE A 114 3.63 -5.88 -9.97
CA ILE A 114 2.53 -4.93 -9.83
C ILE A 114 1.89 -4.67 -11.20
N PHE A 115 2.72 -4.43 -12.22
CA PHE A 115 2.25 -4.02 -13.54
C PHE A 115 1.55 -5.16 -14.30
N VAL A 116 1.87 -6.43 -13.99
CA VAL A 116 1.19 -7.61 -14.54
C VAL A 116 -0.30 -7.62 -14.23
N ARG A 117 -0.72 -6.94 -13.15
CA ARG A 117 -2.12 -6.87 -12.71
C ARG A 117 -2.84 -5.60 -13.16
N LEU A 118 -2.17 -4.78 -13.96
CA LEU A 118 -2.76 -3.59 -14.56
C LEU A 118 -3.43 -3.94 -15.87
N GLU A 119 -4.67 -3.50 -16.02
CA GLU A 119 -5.47 -3.70 -17.23
C GLU A 119 -6.23 -2.43 -17.56
N MET A 120 -6.45 -2.17 -18.85
CA MET A 120 -7.34 -1.11 -19.29
C MET A 120 -8.79 -1.62 -19.27
N LYS A 121 -9.62 -1.08 -18.38
CA LYS A 121 -11.03 -1.50 -18.22
C LYS A 121 -12.01 -0.37 -18.48
N ILE A 122 -13.19 -0.67 -19.00
CA ILE A 122 -14.24 0.34 -19.21
C ILE A 122 -15.00 0.54 -17.90
N ILE A 123 -14.80 1.70 -17.28
CA ILE A 123 -15.46 2.09 -16.03
C ILE A 123 -16.82 2.73 -16.33
N LYS A 124 -17.82 2.45 -15.50
CA LYS A 124 -19.13 3.09 -15.62
C LYS A 124 -18.98 4.61 -15.60
N SER A 125 -19.67 5.29 -16.53
CA SER A 125 -19.62 6.74 -16.71
C SER A 125 -18.27 7.31 -17.20
N SER A 126 -17.36 6.48 -17.73
CA SER A 126 -16.12 6.97 -18.35
C SER A 126 -16.27 7.44 -19.81
N GLY A 127 -17.50 7.50 -20.33
CA GLY A 127 -17.76 7.83 -21.75
C GLY A 127 -17.22 6.78 -22.73
N GLY A 128 -17.02 5.54 -22.27
CA GLY A 128 -16.40 4.47 -23.08
C GLY A 128 -14.88 4.51 -23.11
N ILE A 129 -14.25 5.50 -22.47
CA ILE A 129 -12.78 5.61 -22.40
C ILE A 129 -12.28 4.60 -21.34
N PRO A 130 -11.41 3.64 -21.70
CA PRO A 130 -10.82 2.72 -20.74
C PRO A 130 -9.94 3.45 -19.73
N ARG A 131 -9.95 2.98 -18.47
CA ARG A 131 -9.07 3.48 -17.40
C ARG A 131 -8.15 2.37 -16.92
N LEU A 132 -6.93 2.75 -16.60
CA LEU A 132 -5.98 1.85 -15.96
C LEU A 132 -6.59 1.36 -14.64
N SER A 133 -6.65 0.05 -14.47
CA SER A 133 -7.26 -0.61 -13.33
C SER A 133 -6.32 -1.66 -12.80
N TYR A 134 -6.24 -1.79 -11.48
CA TYR A 134 -5.48 -2.85 -10.82
C TYR A 134 -6.45 -3.93 -10.32
N THR A 135 -6.33 -5.14 -10.85
CA THR A 135 -7.21 -6.26 -10.50
C THR A 135 -6.67 -7.01 -9.29
N GLY A 136 -7.42 -6.97 -8.18
CA GLY A 136 -7.18 -7.71 -6.94
C GLY A 136 -7.45 -9.21 -7.07
N ARG A 137 -7.38 -9.96 -5.96
CA ARG A 137 -7.41 -11.44 -5.98
C ARG A 137 -8.81 -12.04 -6.19
N ASP A 138 -9.86 -11.24 -6.07
CA ASP A 138 -11.26 -11.69 -6.08
C ASP A 138 -12.09 -11.13 -7.25
N ASP A 139 -11.44 -10.98 -8.42
CA ASP A 139 -11.97 -10.37 -9.66
C ASP A 139 -12.48 -8.92 -9.51
N ARG A 140 -12.25 -8.31 -8.35
CA ARG A 140 -12.49 -6.89 -8.14
C ARG A 140 -11.27 -6.09 -8.53
N HIS A 141 -11.51 -4.92 -9.09
CA HIS A 141 -10.45 -3.98 -9.43
C HIS A 141 -10.75 -2.61 -8.85
N PHE A 142 -9.74 -1.75 -8.81
CA PHE A 142 -9.90 -0.34 -8.53
C PHE A 142 -9.01 0.46 -9.50
N VAL A 143 -9.25 1.76 -9.61
CA VAL A 143 -8.44 2.64 -10.44
C VAL A 143 -7.27 3.18 -9.59
N PRO A 144 -6.04 2.68 -9.76
CA PRO A 144 -4.89 3.19 -9.01
C PRO A 144 -4.49 4.58 -9.53
N THR A 145 -3.93 5.40 -8.65
CA THR A 145 -3.35 6.71 -8.98
C THR A 145 -1.83 6.74 -8.88
N GLY A 146 -1.19 5.65 -8.46
CA GLY A 146 0.25 5.60 -8.25
C GLY A 146 0.67 4.54 -7.25
N LEU A 147 1.94 4.60 -6.84
CA LEU A 147 2.55 3.68 -5.89
C LEU A 147 3.22 4.41 -4.74
N TYR A 148 3.05 3.86 -3.53
CA TYR A 148 3.87 4.24 -2.38
C TYR A 148 5.13 3.37 -2.33
N ILE A 149 6.28 4.02 -2.22
CA ILE A 149 7.58 3.39 -1.98
C ILE A 149 7.96 3.69 -0.53
N VAL A 150 8.01 2.64 0.29
CA VAL A 150 8.22 2.75 1.73
C VAL A 150 9.64 2.37 2.10
N ARG A 151 10.36 3.27 2.76
CA ARG A 151 11.66 2.97 3.38
C ARG A 151 11.43 2.21 4.70
N THR A 152 12.01 1.03 4.81
CA THR A 152 11.87 0.15 5.99
C THR A 152 13.10 0.15 6.92
N VAL A 153 14.16 0.84 6.51
CA VAL A 153 15.43 0.94 7.26
C VAL A 153 15.64 2.35 7.78
N ASN A 154 15.93 2.49 9.07
CA ASN A 154 16.15 3.76 9.75
C ASN A 154 17.59 4.26 9.56
N ASP A 155 17.79 5.57 9.58
CA ASP A 155 19.14 6.15 9.60
C ASP A 155 19.85 5.86 10.95
N PRO A 156 21.18 5.74 10.98
CA PRO A 156 22.14 5.89 9.86
C PRO A 156 22.34 4.60 9.04
N TRP A 157 21.50 3.58 9.23
CA TRP A 157 21.61 2.32 8.50
C TRP A 157 21.06 2.44 7.08
N THR A 158 21.65 1.65 6.19
CA THR A 158 21.14 1.39 4.84
C THR A 158 21.21 -0.10 4.56
N MET A 159 20.35 -0.57 3.64
CA MET A 159 20.40 -1.94 3.12
C MET A 159 20.99 -1.89 1.71
N ALA A 160 21.96 -2.74 1.45
CA ALA A 160 22.62 -2.86 0.15
C ALA A 160 22.73 -4.32 -0.26
N TYR A 161 22.97 -4.58 -1.55
CA TYR A 161 23.19 -5.91 -2.08
C TYR A 161 24.68 -6.15 -2.34
N SER A 162 25.22 -7.25 -1.81
CA SER A 162 26.61 -7.64 -2.04
C SER A 162 26.71 -8.50 -3.30
N LYS A 163 27.44 -8.02 -4.31
CA LYS A 163 27.70 -8.79 -5.54
C LYS A 163 28.51 -10.07 -5.28
N ASN A 164 29.44 -10.02 -4.32
CA ASN A 164 30.31 -11.15 -3.99
C ASN A 164 29.56 -12.28 -3.27
N SER A 165 28.73 -11.93 -2.28
CA SER A 165 27.98 -12.91 -1.49
C SER A 165 26.55 -13.17 -2.00
N LYS A 166 26.13 -12.44 -3.05
CA LYS A 166 24.79 -12.51 -3.67
C LYS A 166 23.65 -12.42 -2.66
N ARG A 167 23.81 -11.57 -1.64
CA ARG A 167 22.79 -11.35 -0.60
C ARG A 167 22.81 -9.93 -0.07
N LYS A 168 21.69 -9.53 0.54
CA LYS A 168 21.55 -8.22 1.18
C LYS A 168 22.29 -8.17 2.51
N PHE A 169 22.82 -7.00 2.83
CA PHE A 169 23.45 -6.68 4.10
C PHE A 169 23.06 -5.29 4.56
N PHE A 170 23.23 -5.02 5.85
CA PHE A 170 23.03 -3.74 6.48
C PHE A 170 24.38 -3.06 6.68
N PHE A 171 24.45 -1.77 6.33
CA PHE A 171 25.63 -0.95 6.48
C PHE A 171 25.30 0.30 7.28
N ASN A 172 26.07 0.56 8.33
CA ASN A 172 25.94 1.78 9.12
C ASN A 172 26.82 2.87 8.51
N LYS A 173 26.21 3.95 7.99
CA LYS A 173 26.94 5.03 7.31
C LYS A 173 27.88 5.81 8.24
N MET A 174 27.60 5.83 9.54
CA MET A 174 28.40 6.53 10.55
C MET A 174 29.56 5.68 11.06
N THR A 175 29.29 4.45 11.53
CA THR A 175 30.34 3.57 12.11
C THR A 175 31.13 2.80 11.06
N LYS A 176 30.68 2.81 9.79
CA LYS A 176 31.24 2.03 8.68
C LYS A 176 31.19 0.51 8.89
N GLN A 177 30.39 0.03 9.84
CA GLN A 177 30.21 -1.40 10.09
C GLN A 177 29.16 -2.00 9.15
N ALA A 178 29.42 -3.24 8.71
CA ALA A 178 28.52 -4.04 7.90
C ALA A 178 28.10 -5.31 8.64
N THR A 179 26.86 -5.74 8.48
CA THR A 179 26.37 -7.02 9.02
C THR A 179 25.28 -7.60 8.13
N TYR A 180 25.17 -8.93 8.11
CA TYR A 180 24.12 -9.63 7.39
C TYR A 180 22.88 -9.90 8.26
N ASN A 181 23.01 -9.75 9.58
CA ASN A 181 21.89 -9.87 10.51
C ASN A 181 21.17 -8.52 10.61
N LEU A 182 19.85 -8.53 10.75
CA LEU A 182 19.05 -7.31 10.95
C LEU A 182 19.40 -6.65 12.29
N PRO A 183 20.04 -5.46 12.30
CA PRO A 183 20.24 -4.71 13.53
C PRO A 183 18.91 -4.13 14.03
N SER A 184 18.64 -4.22 15.33
CA SER A 184 17.42 -3.66 15.94
C SER A 184 17.27 -2.16 15.67
N GLU A 185 18.36 -1.41 15.75
CA GLU A 185 18.40 0.04 15.49
C GLU A 185 18.13 0.42 14.03
N SER A 186 18.29 -0.54 13.11
CA SER A 186 18.02 -0.30 11.69
C SER A 186 16.53 -0.38 11.36
N ILE A 187 15.67 -0.82 12.28
CA ILE A 187 14.23 -0.97 12.04
C ILE A 187 13.57 0.42 11.99
N ALA A 188 12.95 0.76 10.85
CA ALA A 188 12.16 1.98 10.75
C ALA A 188 10.79 1.81 11.44
N PRO A 189 10.49 2.62 12.48
CA PRO A 189 9.17 2.64 13.10
C PRO A 189 8.12 3.28 12.17
N PHE A 190 6.84 3.12 12.50
CA PHE A 190 5.70 3.59 11.70
C PHE A 190 5.86 5.05 11.22
N HIS A 191 6.20 5.97 12.11
CA HIS A 191 6.26 7.39 11.76
C HIS A 191 7.36 7.67 10.73
N ILE A 192 8.52 7.00 10.82
CA ILE A 192 9.57 7.12 9.81
C ILE A 192 9.06 6.58 8.47
N CYS A 193 8.52 5.35 8.44
CA CYS A 193 7.95 4.78 7.21
C CYS A 193 6.87 5.67 6.59
N HIS A 194 6.00 6.27 7.41
CA HIS A 194 4.87 7.07 6.97
C HIS A 194 5.31 8.42 6.38
N TYR A 195 6.25 9.12 7.02
CA TYR A 195 6.69 10.44 6.59
C TYR A 195 7.76 10.39 5.51
N SER A 196 8.58 9.34 5.47
CA SER A 196 9.65 9.19 4.47
C SER A 196 9.22 8.43 3.22
N ARG A 197 7.96 8.01 3.10
CA ARG A 197 7.47 7.31 1.90
C ARG A 197 7.45 8.26 0.71
N LEU A 198 7.82 7.73 -0.44
CA LEU A 198 7.66 8.43 -1.71
C LEU A 198 6.35 8.01 -2.35
N PHE A 199 5.70 8.92 -3.06
CA PHE A 199 4.54 8.61 -3.88
C PHE A 199 4.89 8.87 -5.35
N TRP A 200 4.92 7.80 -6.14
CA TRP A 200 5.06 7.91 -7.58
C TRP A 200 3.66 7.95 -8.19
N GLU A 201 3.22 9.16 -8.51
CA GLU A 201 1.92 9.42 -9.10
C GLU A 201 1.87 9.03 -10.58
N TRP A 202 0.77 8.39 -11.00
CA TRP A 202 0.50 7.98 -12.37
C TRP A 202 -0.53 8.89 -13.02
N GLY A 203 -0.11 10.13 -13.26
CA GLY A 203 -0.89 11.13 -13.96
C GLY A 203 -0.79 11.02 -15.49
N GLU A 204 -1.31 12.03 -16.19
CA GLU A 204 -1.13 12.17 -17.64
C GLU A 204 0.36 12.20 -18.00
N GLY A 205 0.74 11.50 -19.07
CA GLY A 205 2.13 11.38 -19.54
C GLY A 205 2.95 10.28 -18.86
N VAL A 206 2.47 9.68 -17.77
CA VAL A 206 3.14 8.53 -17.13
C VAL A 206 2.71 7.23 -17.81
N LYS A 207 3.65 6.54 -18.46
CA LYS A 207 3.41 5.25 -19.11
C LYS A 207 3.80 4.09 -18.18
N VAL A 208 2.81 3.32 -17.75
CA VAL A 208 2.98 2.11 -16.92
C VAL A 208 2.32 0.86 -17.49
N HIS A 209 1.60 1.01 -18.60
CA HIS A 209 0.95 -0.09 -19.32
C HIS A 209 1.08 0.14 -20.82
N ASP A 210 1.26 -0.93 -21.60
CA ASP A 210 1.61 -0.87 -23.03
C ASP A 210 0.55 -0.18 -23.89
N SER A 211 -0.72 -0.24 -23.48
CA SER A 211 -1.83 0.46 -24.15
C SER A 211 -1.79 1.98 -24.01
N GLN A 212 -0.98 2.53 -23.10
CA GLN A 212 -0.80 3.98 -22.97
C GLN A 212 0.17 4.48 -24.04
N LYS A 213 -0.35 5.28 -24.98
CA LYS A 213 0.41 5.77 -26.15
C LYS A 213 1.20 7.06 -25.89
N ARG A 214 0.74 7.88 -24.93
CA ARG A 214 1.38 9.14 -24.59
C ARG A 214 2.38 8.90 -23.47
N GLN A 215 3.60 9.36 -23.67
CA GLN A 215 4.65 9.41 -22.67
C GLN A 215 5.24 10.80 -22.68
N ASP A 216 5.30 11.41 -21.50
CA ASP A 216 5.98 12.67 -21.26
C ASP A 216 7.46 12.35 -20.95
N PRO A 217 8.44 12.84 -21.74
CA PRO A 217 9.85 12.58 -21.50
C PRO A 217 10.38 13.06 -20.14
N GLU A 218 9.70 14.00 -19.49
CA GLU A 218 10.11 14.51 -18.17
C GLU A 218 9.56 13.64 -17.01
N LYS A 219 8.73 12.63 -17.32
CA LYS A 219 8.11 11.77 -16.31
C LYS A 219 8.67 10.35 -16.38
N LEU A 220 8.90 9.77 -15.20
CA LEU A 220 9.34 8.38 -15.07
C LEU A 220 8.28 7.42 -15.59
N SER A 221 8.63 6.60 -16.57
CA SER A 221 7.83 5.45 -17.02
C SER A 221 8.12 4.20 -16.18
N LYS A 222 7.29 3.15 -16.36
CA LYS A 222 7.57 1.83 -15.82
C LYS A 222 8.94 1.32 -16.24
N GLU A 223 9.29 1.45 -17.52
CA GLU A 223 10.55 0.95 -18.07
C GLU A 223 11.75 1.67 -17.45
N ASP A 224 11.67 2.98 -17.22
CA ASP A 224 12.73 3.75 -16.55
C ASP A 224 12.97 3.25 -15.12
N VAL A 225 11.89 3.09 -14.36
CA VAL A 225 11.95 2.65 -12.95
C VAL A 225 12.48 1.21 -12.85
N LEU A 226 11.97 0.29 -13.69
CA LEU A 226 12.43 -1.10 -13.69
C LEU A 226 13.91 -1.22 -14.11
N SER A 227 14.33 -0.48 -15.12
CA SER A 227 15.73 -0.45 -15.57
C SER A 227 16.65 0.08 -14.47
N PHE A 228 16.23 1.14 -13.76
CA PHE A 228 16.97 1.67 -12.62
C PHE A 228 17.13 0.63 -11.50
N ILE A 229 16.06 -0.09 -11.17
CA ILE A 229 16.10 -1.13 -10.13
C ILE A 229 17.02 -2.27 -10.54
N GLN A 230 16.89 -2.79 -11.77
CA GLN A 230 17.72 -3.89 -12.28
C GLN A 230 19.21 -3.52 -12.32
N ALA A 231 19.56 -2.29 -12.69
CA ALA A 231 20.95 -1.82 -12.70
C ALA A 231 21.59 -1.83 -11.29
N HIS A 232 20.81 -1.65 -10.24
CA HIS A 232 21.27 -1.58 -8.85
C HIS A 232 21.04 -2.87 -8.05
N TYR A 233 20.15 -3.75 -8.54
CA TYR A 233 19.80 -5.04 -7.94
C TYR A 233 19.68 -6.12 -9.04
N PRO A 234 20.82 -6.57 -9.61
CA PRO A 234 20.86 -7.64 -10.60
C PRO A 234 20.67 -9.04 -9.99
#